data_AF-A0A7S4NCC7-F1
#
_entry.id   AF-A0A7S4NCC7-F1
#
_cell.length_a   1.000
_cell.length_b   1.000
_cell.length_c   1.000
_cell.angle_alpha   90.00
_cell.angle_beta   90.00
_cell.angle_gamma   90.00
#
_symmetry.space_group_name_H-M   'P 1'
#
loop_
_entity.id
_entity.type
_entity.pdbx_description
1 polymer ?
#
loop_
_entity_poly.entity_id
_entity_poly.type
_entity_poly.pdbx_seq_one_letter_code
_entity_poly.pdbx_strand_id
1 'polypeptide(L)'
;VDLVSSSSSSSSSSSSVAVAAVGIRAPHDHDVLCGRGGGSNHHVGNLHYRALVDRCRSLYAECPSSNKRLVALSVVEAVRVGQSPPGRFLERRKKEEGKDGGGGGGGGGGG
;
A
#
# COMPACT_ATOMS: atom_id res chain seq x y z
N VAL A 1 -25.51 -28.13 -42.22
CA VAL A 1 -24.29 -27.31 -42.24
C VAL A 1 -24.61 -26.04 -41.45
N ASP A 2 -23.99 -25.66 -40.36
CA ASP A 2 -23.21 -26.35 -39.34
C ASP A 2 -23.46 -25.58 -38.03
N LEU A 3 -23.38 -26.27 -36.89
CA LEU A 3 -23.36 -25.63 -35.58
C LEU A 3 -22.06 -24.81 -35.47
N VAL A 4 -22.14 -23.52 -35.15
CA VAL A 4 -20.99 -22.84 -34.52
C VAL A 4 -21.25 -22.70 -33.02
N SER A 5 -20.74 -23.71 -32.31
CA SER A 5 -20.33 -23.59 -30.93
C SER A 5 -19.14 -22.65 -30.87
N SER A 6 -19.11 -21.69 -29.94
CA SER A 6 -17.87 -21.02 -29.56
C SER A 6 -17.90 -20.65 -28.09
N SER A 7 -17.48 -21.66 -27.32
CA SER A 7 -16.74 -21.53 -26.07
C SER A 7 -15.68 -20.43 -26.13
N SER A 8 -15.55 -19.69 -25.03
CA SER A 8 -14.24 -19.24 -24.55
C SER A 8 -14.33 -19.20 -23.02
N SER A 9 -14.18 -20.35 -22.38
CA SER A 9 -12.90 -20.91 -21.91
C SER A 9 -12.19 -20.01 -20.90
N SER A 10 -12.43 -20.37 -19.63
CA SER A 10 -11.45 -20.53 -18.56
C SER A 10 -10.35 -19.47 -18.39
N SER A 11 -10.40 -18.77 -17.26
CA SER A 11 -9.25 -18.88 -16.37
C SER A 11 -9.71 -18.78 -14.93
N SER A 12 -10.01 -19.93 -14.33
CA SER A 12 -9.79 -20.07 -12.89
C SER A 12 -8.28 -19.96 -12.70
N SER A 13 -7.82 -18.74 -12.45
CA SER A 13 -6.47 -18.50 -11.98
C SER A 13 -6.59 -17.92 -10.59
N SER A 14 -7.00 -18.79 -9.65
CA SER A 14 -6.64 -18.59 -8.24
C SER A 14 -5.13 -18.84 -8.13
N SER A 15 -4.38 -17.94 -8.74
CA SER A 15 -2.94 -17.87 -8.60
C SER A 15 -2.72 -17.31 -7.21
N SER A 16 -2.26 -18.14 -6.28
CA SER A 16 -1.54 -17.65 -5.12
C SER A 16 -0.29 -16.94 -5.65
N VAL A 17 -0.46 -15.67 -5.99
CA VAL A 17 0.61 -14.82 -6.49
C VAL A 17 1.58 -14.68 -5.34
N ALA A 18 2.63 -15.50 -5.36
CA ALA A 18 3.86 -15.18 -4.67
C ALA A 18 4.23 -13.79 -5.17
N VAL A 19 4.00 -12.78 -4.32
CA VAL A 19 4.34 -11.39 -4.58
C VAL A 19 5.86 -11.30 -4.52
N ALA A 20 6.52 -11.84 -5.55
CA ALA A 20 7.82 -11.37 -5.96
C ALA A 20 7.68 -9.86 -5.98
N ALA A 21 8.56 -9.16 -5.26
CA ALA A 21 8.53 -7.70 -5.18
C ALA A 21 8.73 -7.15 -6.59
N VAL A 22 7.64 -7.05 -7.35
CA VAL A 22 7.58 -6.50 -8.68
C VAL A 22 8.16 -5.11 -8.50
N GLY A 23 9.25 -4.82 -9.20
CA GLY A 23 9.77 -3.47 -9.30
C GLY A 23 8.71 -2.62 -9.98
N ILE A 24 7.78 -2.08 -9.20
CA ILE A 24 6.70 -1.23 -9.70
C ILE A 24 7.37 0.03 -10.24
N ARG A 25 7.33 0.18 -11.57
CA ARG A 25 7.94 1.33 -12.27
C ARG A 25 7.20 2.63 -11.96
N ALA A 26 5.88 2.57 -11.77
CA ALA A 26 5.05 3.73 -11.47
C ALA A 26 3.89 3.34 -10.53
N PRO A 27 3.64 4.11 -9.45
CA PRO A 27 2.49 3.90 -8.58
C PRO A 27 1.20 4.20 -9.35
N HIS A 28 0.12 3.50 -8.99
CA HIS A 28 -1.20 3.78 -9.53
C HIS A 28 -1.93 4.83 -8.67
N ASP A 29 -3.01 5.41 -9.19
CA ASP A 29 -3.79 6.45 -8.51
C ASP A 29 -4.32 5.98 -7.15
N HIS A 30 -4.80 4.73 -7.08
CA HIS A 30 -5.30 4.12 -5.85
C HIS A 30 -4.20 3.68 -4.87
N ASP A 31 -2.93 3.77 -5.26
CA ASP A 31 -1.82 3.36 -4.40
C ASP A 31 -1.50 4.40 -3.31
N VAL A 32 -1.08 3.91 -2.16
CA VAL A 32 -0.76 4.74 -0.99
C VAL A 32 0.76 4.83 -0.86
N LEU A 33 1.31 6.03 -1.01
CA LEU A 33 2.74 6.28 -0.98
C LEU A 33 3.23 6.56 0.46
N CYS A 34 3.91 5.59 1.06
CA CYS A 34 4.53 5.71 2.37
C CYS A 34 5.94 6.32 2.24
N GLY A 35 6.05 7.64 2.38
CA GLY A 35 7.34 8.34 2.33
C GLY A 35 7.27 9.79 2.84
N ARG A 36 8.43 10.35 3.20
CA ARG A 36 8.58 11.77 3.57
C ARG A 36 8.89 12.60 2.32
N GLY A 37 7.98 13.49 1.92
CA GLY A 37 8.19 14.42 0.80
C GLY A 37 6.89 15.07 0.28
N GLY A 38 7.01 16.20 -0.43
CA GLY A 38 5.87 16.97 -0.93
C GLY A 38 5.03 16.28 -2.01
N GLY A 39 5.66 15.44 -2.85
CA GLY A 39 4.97 14.76 -3.96
C GLY A 39 3.96 13.70 -3.50
N SER A 40 4.28 12.94 -2.45
CA SER A 40 3.36 11.90 -1.93
C SER A 40 2.13 12.51 -1.27
N ASN A 41 2.24 13.68 -0.64
CA ASN A 41 1.12 14.27 0.10
C ASN A 41 -0.05 14.71 -0.82
N HIS A 42 0.26 15.07 -2.07
CA HIS A 42 -0.74 15.41 -3.10
C HIS A 42 -1.26 14.20 -3.88
N HIS A 43 -0.82 12.98 -3.55
CA HIS A 43 -1.23 11.78 -4.26
C HIS A 43 -2.70 11.45 -3.99
N VAL A 44 -3.44 11.09 -5.03
CA VAL A 44 -4.89 10.81 -4.95
C VAL A 44 -5.20 9.65 -4.00
N GLY A 45 -4.40 8.57 -4.00
CA GLY A 45 -4.53 7.48 -3.03
C GLY A 45 -4.30 7.91 -1.57
N ASN A 46 -3.40 8.87 -1.32
CA ASN A 46 -3.18 9.41 0.03
C ASN A 46 -4.35 10.29 0.49
N LEU A 47 -4.92 11.11 -0.41
CA LEU A 47 -6.13 11.88 -0.12
C LEU A 47 -7.29 10.95 0.28
N HIS A 48 -7.49 9.88 -0.49
CA HIS A 48 -8.54 8.91 -0.23
C HIS A 48 -8.32 8.13 1.08
N TYR A 49 -7.08 7.70 1.35
CA TYR A 49 -6.71 7.03 2.60
C TYR A 49 -6.99 7.91 3.82
N ARG A 50 -6.61 9.20 3.76
CA ARG A 50 -6.87 10.16 4.85
C ARG A 50 -8.35 10.30 5.13
N ALA A 51 -9.19 10.36 4.10
CA ALA A 51 -10.63 10.43 4.25
C ALA A 51 -11.22 9.17 4.93
N LEU A 52 -10.70 7.98 4.63
CA LEU A 52 -11.12 6.74 5.29
C LEU A 52 -10.74 6.75 6.77
N VAL A 53 -9.51 7.14 7.10
CA VAL A 53 -9.04 7.25 8.49
C VAL A 53 -9.88 8.26 9.26
N ASP A 54 -10.17 9.42 8.67
CA ASP A 54 -10.96 10.46 9.31
C ASP A 54 -12.40 10.00 9.63
N ARG A 55 -13.04 9.27 8.71
CA ARG A 55 -14.35 8.63 8.97
C ARG A 55 -14.27 7.60 10.10
N CYS A 56 -13.21 6.82 10.13
CA CYS A 56 -13.01 5.81 11.19
C CYS A 56 -12.50 6.40 12.51
N ARG A 57 -12.10 7.67 12.55
CA ARG A 57 -11.54 8.33 13.74
C ARG A 57 -12.51 8.33 14.91
N SER A 58 -13.77 8.69 14.67
CA SER A 58 -14.81 8.70 15.70
C SER A 58 -15.03 7.29 16.26
N LEU A 59 -15.25 6.32 15.37
CA LEU A 59 -15.36 4.90 15.73
C LEU A 59 -14.15 4.39 16.52
N TYR A 60 -12.94 4.76 16.13
CA TYR A 60 -11.71 4.36 16.82
C TYR A 60 -11.63 4.91 18.25
N ALA A 61 -12.10 6.15 18.46
CA ALA A 61 -12.14 6.80 19.76
C ALA A 61 -13.24 6.24 20.67
N GLU A 62 -14.41 5.92 20.11
CA GLU A 62 -15.55 5.36 20.83
C GLU A 62 -15.36 3.86 21.15
N CYS A 63 -14.62 3.12 20.31
CA CYS A 63 -14.44 1.69 20.49
C CYS A 63 -13.38 1.31 21.54
N PRO A 64 -13.52 0.15 22.20
CA PRO A 64 -12.52 -0.35 23.15
C PRO A 64 -11.21 -0.77 22.45
N SER A 65 -10.12 -0.87 23.22
CA SER A 65 -8.80 -1.24 22.68
C SER A 65 -8.77 -2.56 21.90
N SER A 66 -9.64 -3.51 22.24
CA SER A 66 -9.82 -4.77 21.49
C SER A 66 -10.30 -4.54 20.05
N ASN A 67 -11.14 -3.52 19.84
CA ASN A 67 -11.75 -3.22 18.55
C ASN A 67 -10.94 -2.23 17.73
N LYS A 68 -10.01 -1.47 18.34
CA LYS A 68 -9.09 -0.56 17.62
C LYS A 68 -8.39 -1.24 16.45
N ARG A 69 -7.96 -2.50 16.65
CA ARG A 69 -7.39 -3.33 15.59
C ARG A 69 -8.37 -3.54 14.43
N LEU A 70 -9.63 -3.84 14.72
CA LEU A 70 -10.65 -4.08 13.69
C LEU A 70 -10.92 -2.80 12.89
N VAL A 71 -11.05 -1.66 13.56
CA VAL A 71 -11.25 -0.36 12.89
C VAL A 71 -10.09 -0.04 11.95
N ALA A 72 -8.84 -0.25 12.39
CA ALA A 72 -7.67 -0.05 11.56
C ALA A 72 -7.63 -1.00 10.34
N LEU A 73 -7.97 -2.29 10.54
CA LEU A 73 -8.04 -3.27 9.46
C LEU A 73 -9.08 -2.88 8.41
N SER A 74 -10.24 -2.36 8.83
CA SER A 74 -11.31 -1.94 7.94
C SER A 74 -10.85 -0.87 6.94
N VAL A 75 -10.03 0.09 7.40
CA VAL A 75 -9.42 1.11 6.51
C VAL A 75 -8.49 0.47 5.48
N VAL A 76 -7.66 -0.49 5.89
CA VAL A 76 -6.70 -1.18 5.01
C VAL A 76 -7.42 -2.03 3.97
N GLU A 77 -8.46 -2.75 4.37
CA GLU A 77 -9.30 -3.52 3.46
C GLU A 77 -10.01 -2.62 2.45
N ALA A 78 -10.52 -1.46 2.87
CA ALA A 78 -11.14 -0.50 1.96
C ALA A 78 -10.17 -0.02 0.86
N VAL A 79 -8.87 0.11 1.16
CA VAL A 79 -7.86 0.45 0.15
C VAL A 79 -7.54 -0.75 -0.75
N ARG A 80 -7.33 -1.93 -0.14
CA ARG A 80 -6.89 -3.14 -0.84
C ARG A 80 -7.97 -3.86 -1.62
N VAL A 81 -9.23 -3.72 -1.23
CA VAL A 81 -10.35 -4.49 -1.77
C VAL A 81 -11.48 -3.56 -2.21
N GLY A 82 -11.63 -2.41 -1.55
CA GLY A 82 -12.71 -1.46 -1.84
C GLY A 82 -12.56 -0.69 -3.16
N GLN A 83 -11.51 -0.93 -3.95
CA GLN A 83 -11.26 -0.25 -5.23
C GLN A 83 -10.82 -1.26 -6.30
N SER A 84 -11.07 -0.92 -7.57
CA SER A 84 -10.67 -1.72 -8.73
C SER A 84 -9.95 -0.83 -9.75
N PRO A 85 -8.64 -1.01 -9.98
CA PRO A 85 -7.77 -2.04 -9.37
C PRO A 85 -7.50 -1.82 -7.87
N PRO A 86 -7.13 -2.88 -7.14
CA PRO A 86 -6.88 -2.83 -5.70
C PRO A 86 -5.64 -1.97 -5.38
N GLY A 87 -5.80 -1.01 -4.46
CA GLY A 87 -4.73 -0.15 -4.00
C GLY A 87 -3.74 -0.89 -3.09
N ARG A 88 -2.45 -0.57 -3.19
CA ARG A 88 -1.40 -1.14 -2.34
C ARG A 88 -0.60 -0.06 -1.63
N PHE A 89 -0.04 -0.42 -0.48
CA PHE A 89 0.85 0.45 0.28
C PHE A 89 2.27 0.29 -0.28
N LEU A 90 2.76 1.34 -0.90
CA LEU A 90 4.08 1.40 -1.49
C LEU A 90 5.07 1.99 -0.49
N GLU A 91 5.99 1.16 -0.06
CA GLU A 91 7.10 1.58 0.79
C GLU A 91 8.30 1.91 -0.09
N ARG A 92 8.89 3.10 0.11
CA ARG A 92 10.10 3.49 -0.61
C ARG A 92 11.25 2.60 -0.11
N ARG A 93 11.58 1.54 -0.87
CA ARG A 93 12.81 0.79 -0.60
C ARG A 93 13.96 1.78 -0.64
N LYS A 94 14.71 1.87 0.46
CA LYS A 94 16.00 2.55 0.47
C LYS A 94 16.81 1.83 -0.61
N LYS A 95 17.22 2.57 -1.65
CA LYS A 95 18.19 2.02 -2.60
C LYS A 95 19.41 1.68 -1.75
N GLU A 96 19.72 0.39 -1.60
CA GLU A 96 20.98 -0.02 -0.99
C GLU A 96 22.06 0.39 -2.00
N GLU A 97 22.53 1.62 -1.85
CA GLU A 97 23.79 2.03 -2.44
C GLU A 97 24.84 1.18 -1.73
N GLY A 98 25.31 0.14 -2.42
CA GLY A 98 26.50 -0.58 -2.04
C GLY A 98 27.66 0.41 -1.97
N LYS A 99 27.94 0.89 -0.77
CA LYS A 99 29.14 1.67 -0.47
C LYS A 99 29.98 0.85 0.50
N ASP A 100 30.71 -0.10 -0.07
CA ASP A 100 31.93 -0.59 0.53
C ASP A 100 32.88 0.61 0.65
N GLY A 101 33.35 0.91 1.86
CA GLY A 101 34.39 1.92 2.10
C GLY A 101 33.97 3.16 2.90
N GLY A 102 34.26 3.11 4.20
CA GLY A 102 35.08 4.13 4.87
C GLY A 102 34.39 5.34 5.50
N GLY A 103 34.59 5.47 6.82
CA GLY A 103 35.10 6.73 7.38
C GLY A 103 34.28 7.44 8.45
N GLY A 104 34.81 7.45 9.69
CA GLY A 104 34.68 8.51 10.70
C GLY A 104 33.40 8.46 11.55
N GLY A 105 33.42 8.35 12.88
CA GLY A 105 34.43 8.75 13.84
C GLY A 105 34.06 10.11 14.46
N GLY A 106 33.80 10.11 15.78
CA GLY A 106 33.70 11.29 16.65
C GLY A 106 32.28 11.85 16.80
N GLY A 107 31.77 12.17 17.99
CA GLY A 107 32.40 12.36 19.29
C GLY A 107 31.79 13.61 19.96
N GLY A 108 31.62 13.56 21.28
CA GLY A 108 31.30 14.71 22.15
C GLY A 108 29.80 15.07 22.19
N GLY A 109 29.12 15.18 23.33
CA GLY A 109 29.59 15.57 24.65
C GLY A 109 29.31 17.06 24.88
N GLY A 110 28.58 17.38 25.95
CA GLY A 110 28.61 18.71 26.57
C GLY A 110 27.29 19.48 26.50
N GLY A 111 26.74 19.76 27.68
CA GLY A 111 25.56 20.56 27.94
C GLY A 111 24.87 20.09 29.21
#